data_AF-A0A293LUC5-F1
#
_entry.id   AF-A0A293LUC5-F1
#
_cell.length_a   1.000
_cell.length_b   1.000
_cell.length_c   1.000
_cell.angle_alpha   90.00
_cell.angle_beta   90.00
_cell.angle_gamma   90.00
#
_symmetry.space_group_name_H-M   'P 1'
#
loop_
_entity.id
_entity.type
_entity.pdbx_description
1 polymer ?
#
loop_
_entity_poly.entity_id
_entity_poly.type
_entity_poly.pdbx_seq_one_letter_code
_entity_poly.pdbx_strand_id
1 'polypeptide(L)'
;MWTLADEDAARNFIAAAFKTSPGDVRAGFRDEKRTWNQLLMWESKWQDGPSDIPAECRTAVCIYLLERPNICKEFNGSCRAATVTGSTDGWVMFPFKCYWWLLTEALMYLPQELTESGTLYRGMHYMSVAGMLSKTEIMFGQFMSASTSYDVARKFSWKSGIILKMRGVPCSVYRRVSQYAAKAHNEVLIMPFCEFQVEGQVYLTDRPTVLLEYKRCLLEERASEIRNRLSHGRFSQCFKP
;
A
#
# COMPACT_ATOMS: atom_id res chain seq x y z
N MET A 1 -8.80 -11.77 -8.00
CA MET A 1 -8.58 -13.10 -7.40
C MET A 1 -7.21 -13.03 -6.73
N TRP A 2 -7.09 -13.46 -5.47
CA TRP A 2 -5.88 -13.28 -4.66
C TRP A 2 -5.42 -14.67 -4.22
N THR A 3 -4.64 -15.31 -5.07
CA THR A 3 -3.99 -16.59 -4.81
C THR A 3 -2.51 -16.36 -5.07
N LEU A 4 -1.66 -17.16 -4.41
CA LEU A 4 -0.19 -17.07 -4.42
C LEU A 4 0.30 -16.36 -5.67
N ALA A 5 0.76 -15.13 -5.47
CA ALA A 5 1.37 -14.33 -6.51
C ALA A 5 2.41 -15.21 -7.22
N ASP A 6 2.66 -14.94 -8.49
CA ASP A 6 3.95 -15.31 -9.04
C ASP A 6 5.00 -14.50 -8.26
N GLU A 7 5.44 -15.07 -7.13
CA GLU A 7 6.34 -14.43 -6.18
C GLU A 7 7.64 -14.05 -6.87
N ASP A 8 8.10 -14.87 -7.82
CA ASP A 8 9.27 -14.59 -8.64
C ASP A 8 9.03 -13.38 -9.54
N ALA A 9 7.88 -13.27 -10.19
CA ALA A 9 7.53 -12.07 -10.96
C ALA A 9 7.48 -10.81 -10.08
N ALA A 10 6.91 -10.90 -8.87
CA ALA A 10 6.89 -9.80 -7.91
C ALA A 10 8.30 -9.41 -7.45
N ARG A 11 9.16 -10.39 -7.12
CA ARG A 11 10.56 -10.20 -6.75
C ARG A 11 11.36 -9.55 -7.88
N ASN A 12 11.15 -9.99 -9.11
CA ASN A 12 11.79 -9.44 -10.30
C ASN A 12 11.36 -7.99 -10.55
N PHE A 13 10.06 -7.70 -10.40
CA PHE A 13 9.53 -6.33 -10.47
C PHE A 13 10.16 -5.41 -9.42
N ILE A 14 10.17 -5.84 -8.15
CA ILE A 14 10.79 -5.10 -7.04
C ILE A 14 12.27 -4.84 -7.36
N ALA A 15 13.02 -5.89 -7.75
CA ALA A 15 14.43 -5.78 -8.08
C ALA A 15 14.69 -4.81 -9.24
N ALA A 16 13.87 -4.84 -10.29
CA ALA A 16 13.98 -3.92 -11.42
C ALA A 16 13.67 -2.48 -11.00
N ALA A 17 12.61 -2.27 -10.21
CA ALA A 17 12.22 -0.95 -9.71
C ALA A 17 13.34 -0.31 -8.86
N PHE A 18 14.03 -1.09 -8.02
CA PHE A 18 15.16 -0.62 -7.22
C PHE A 18 16.47 -0.49 -8.00
N LYS A 19 16.56 -0.94 -9.26
CA LYS A 19 17.71 -0.63 -10.14
C LYS A 19 17.57 0.71 -10.84
N THR A 20 16.34 1.19 -11.05
CA THR A 20 16.08 2.50 -11.66
C THR A 20 16.67 3.63 -10.80
N SER A 21 17.24 4.63 -11.46
CA SER A 21 17.79 5.80 -10.78
C SER A 21 16.65 6.70 -10.26
N PRO A 22 16.83 7.43 -9.13
CA PRO A 22 15.82 8.38 -8.68
C PRO A 22 15.47 9.46 -9.71
N GLY A 23 16.44 9.86 -10.55
CA GLY A 23 16.22 10.81 -11.65
C GLY A 23 15.25 10.29 -12.70
N ASP A 24 15.45 9.04 -13.13
CA ASP A 24 14.59 8.39 -14.12
C ASP A 24 13.18 8.13 -13.56
N VAL A 25 13.08 7.71 -12.29
CA VAL A 25 11.77 7.55 -11.64
C VAL A 25 11.00 8.87 -11.60
N ARG A 26 11.65 9.98 -11.25
CA ARG A 26 11.00 11.30 -11.23
C ARG A 26 10.58 11.76 -12.63
N ALA A 27 11.39 11.48 -13.66
CA ALA A 27 11.05 11.77 -15.04
C ALA A 27 9.83 10.94 -15.50
N GLY A 28 9.90 9.62 -15.32
CA GLY A 28 8.80 8.72 -15.67
C GLY A 28 7.51 9.01 -14.91
N PHE A 29 7.59 9.40 -13.64
CA PHE A 29 6.42 9.82 -12.87
C PHE A 29 5.76 11.09 -13.43
N ARG A 30 6.54 12.04 -13.97
CA ARG A 30 5.97 13.21 -14.64
C ARG A 30 5.20 12.80 -15.91
N ASP A 31 5.69 11.81 -16.64
CA ASP A 31 5.04 11.31 -17.85
C ASP A 31 3.81 10.44 -17.55
N GLU A 32 3.89 9.58 -16.52
CA GLU A 32 2.74 8.83 -15.98
C GLU A 32 1.62 9.81 -15.59
N LYS A 33 1.94 10.86 -14.83
CA LYS A 33 0.99 11.91 -14.45
C LYS A 33 0.33 12.57 -15.66
N ARG A 34 1.12 12.96 -16.69
CA ARG A 34 0.59 13.61 -17.92
C ARG A 34 -0.47 12.75 -18.60
N THR A 35 -0.26 11.44 -18.59
CA THR A 35 -1.15 10.47 -19.24
C THR A 35 -2.52 10.39 -18.54
N TRP A 36 -2.60 10.73 -17.25
CA TRP A 36 -3.86 10.75 -16.48
C TRP A 36 -4.75 11.98 -16.76
N ASN A 37 -4.34 12.87 -17.67
CA ASN A 37 -5.13 13.92 -18.37
C ASN A 37 -6.06 14.85 -17.55
N GLN A 38 -6.01 14.84 -16.22
CA GLN A 38 -6.89 15.61 -15.32
C GLN A 38 -6.10 16.55 -14.36
N LEU A 39 -4.81 16.76 -14.63
CA LEU A 39 -3.82 17.37 -13.73
C LEU A 39 -4.01 18.85 -13.37
N LEU A 40 -4.73 19.65 -14.16
CA LEU A 40 -4.83 21.09 -13.91
C LEU A 40 -5.57 21.42 -12.59
N MET A 41 -6.36 20.49 -12.04
CA MET A 41 -7.03 20.71 -10.75
C MET A 41 -6.23 20.25 -9.53
N TRP A 42 -5.07 19.61 -9.72
CA TRP A 42 -4.40 18.87 -8.64
C TRP A 42 -3.24 19.64 -8.00
N GLU A 43 -2.47 20.38 -8.80
CA GLU A 43 -1.26 21.07 -8.31
C GLU A 43 -1.55 22.14 -7.26
N SER A 44 -2.71 22.81 -7.34
CA SER A 44 -3.10 23.85 -6.39
C SER A 44 -3.47 23.33 -5.00
N LYS A 45 -3.82 22.04 -4.85
CA LYS A 45 -4.23 21.44 -3.57
C LYS A 45 -3.10 20.75 -2.82
N TRP A 46 -1.90 20.67 -3.41
CA TRP A 46 -0.78 19.87 -2.87
C TRP A 46 0.32 20.71 -2.23
N GLN A 47 0.19 22.04 -2.27
CA GLN A 47 1.10 22.95 -1.57
C GLN A 47 0.84 23.02 -0.05
N ASP A 48 -0.30 22.53 0.43
CA ASP A 48 -0.72 22.64 1.84
C ASP A 48 -0.32 21.45 2.72
N GLY A 49 0.31 20.41 2.15
CA GLY A 49 0.76 19.25 2.92
C GLY A 49 2.08 19.48 3.67
N PRO A 50 2.38 18.69 4.72
CA PRO A 50 3.64 18.80 5.46
C PRO A 50 4.89 18.75 4.55
N SER A 51 5.87 19.61 4.83
CA SER A 51 7.14 19.68 4.08
C SER A 51 8.23 18.73 4.63
N ASP A 52 7.81 17.69 5.34
CA ASP A 52 8.65 16.71 6.04
C ASP A 52 9.28 15.65 5.12
N ILE A 53 8.73 15.46 3.91
CA ILE A 53 9.23 14.53 2.89
C ILE A 53 9.42 15.24 1.52
N PRO A 54 10.24 14.67 0.60
CA PRO A 54 10.42 15.23 -0.74
C PRO A 54 9.11 15.50 -1.47
N ALA A 55 9.06 16.55 -2.30
CA ALA A 55 7.82 17.03 -2.91
C ALA A 55 7.12 15.97 -3.77
N GLU A 56 7.87 15.16 -4.53
CA GLU A 56 7.32 14.08 -5.35
C GLU A 56 6.78 12.92 -4.51
N CYS A 57 7.42 12.60 -3.38
CA CYS A 57 6.93 11.61 -2.42
C CYS A 57 5.63 12.07 -1.76
N ARG A 58 5.59 13.33 -1.29
CA ARG A 58 4.36 13.97 -0.79
C ARG A 58 3.25 13.91 -1.82
N THR A 59 3.57 14.28 -3.06
CA THR A 59 2.62 14.23 -4.17
C THR A 59 2.08 12.81 -4.36
N ALA A 60 2.93 11.78 -4.30
CA ALA A 60 2.49 10.40 -4.45
C ALA A 60 1.51 9.97 -3.35
N VAL A 61 1.79 10.30 -2.08
CA VAL A 61 0.88 10.02 -0.96
C VAL A 61 -0.44 10.77 -1.13
N CYS A 62 -0.39 12.08 -1.47
CA CYS A 62 -1.59 12.87 -1.70
C CYS A 62 -2.47 12.27 -2.81
N ILE A 63 -1.89 11.87 -3.95
CA ILE A 63 -2.61 11.22 -5.06
C ILE A 63 -3.31 9.95 -4.59
N TYR A 64 -2.65 9.13 -3.76
CA TYR A 64 -3.22 7.90 -3.25
C TYR A 64 -4.45 8.15 -2.37
N LEU A 65 -4.47 9.27 -1.65
CA LEU A 65 -5.54 9.62 -0.71
C LEU A 65 -6.68 10.44 -1.34
N LEU A 66 -6.60 10.76 -2.64
CA LEU A 66 -7.64 11.53 -3.32
C LEU A 66 -8.95 10.74 -3.44
N GLU A 67 -10.04 11.35 -2.96
CA GLU A 67 -11.39 10.84 -3.22
C GLU A 67 -11.77 10.99 -4.70
N ARG A 68 -11.37 12.11 -5.33
CA ARG A 68 -11.63 12.42 -6.74
C ARG A 68 -10.47 13.20 -7.38
N PRO A 69 -9.97 12.75 -8.54
CA PRO A 69 -10.22 11.43 -9.13
C PRO A 69 -9.60 10.33 -8.27
N ASN A 70 -10.24 9.16 -8.25
CA ASN A 70 -9.83 8.05 -7.38
C ASN A 70 -8.71 7.22 -8.03
N ILE A 71 -7.52 7.81 -8.14
CA ILE A 71 -6.34 7.16 -8.71
C ILE A 71 -5.97 5.90 -7.92
N CYS A 72 -6.16 5.89 -6.61
CA CYS A 72 -5.95 4.71 -5.77
C CYS A 72 -6.76 3.50 -6.24
N LYS A 73 -8.01 3.67 -6.68
CA LYS A 73 -8.83 2.57 -7.21
C LYS A 73 -8.24 1.96 -8.48
N GLU A 74 -7.79 2.80 -9.42
CA GLU A 74 -7.18 2.38 -10.69
C GLU A 74 -5.83 1.73 -10.45
N PHE A 75 -4.95 2.41 -9.73
CA PHE A 75 -3.63 1.93 -9.32
C PHE A 75 -3.68 0.57 -8.63
N ASN A 76 -4.51 0.44 -7.58
CA ASN A 76 -4.68 -0.83 -6.88
C ASN A 76 -5.35 -1.88 -7.79
N GLY A 77 -6.19 -1.47 -8.74
CA GLY A 77 -6.72 -2.34 -9.78
C GLY A 77 -5.63 -2.95 -10.66
N SER A 78 -4.71 -2.13 -11.17
CA SER A 78 -3.56 -2.57 -11.95
C SER A 78 -2.61 -3.44 -11.13
N CYS A 79 -2.39 -3.13 -9.85
CA CYS A 79 -1.59 -3.99 -8.96
C CYS A 79 -2.22 -5.39 -8.83
N ARG A 80 -3.54 -5.47 -8.63
CA ARG A 80 -4.25 -6.77 -8.57
C ARG A 80 -4.10 -7.54 -9.87
N ALA A 81 -4.31 -6.89 -11.00
CA ALA A 81 -4.19 -7.52 -12.30
C ALA A 81 -2.76 -8.06 -12.53
N ALA A 82 -1.74 -7.29 -12.15
CA ALA A 82 -0.34 -7.70 -12.25
C ALA A 82 0.02 -8.86 -11.31
N THR A 83 -0.72 -9.05 -10.22
CA THR A 83 -0.47 -10.12 -9.22
C THR A 83 -1.17 -11.44 -9.57
N VAL A 84 -2.07 -11.47 -10.55
CA VAL A 84 -2.81 -12.71 -10.90
C VAL A 84 -1.85 -13.77 -11.45
N THR A 85 -1.86 -14.96 -10.85
CA THR A 85 -1.10 -16.14 -11.28
C THR A 85 -1.37 -16.44 -12.76
N GLY A 86 -0.31 -16.68 -13.54
CA GLY A 86 -0.40 -16.94 -14.99
C GLY A 86 -0.44 -15.69 -15.86
N SER A 87 -0.33 -14.49 -15.28
CA SER A 87 -0.05 -13.27 -16.05
C SER A 87 1.43 -13.23 -16.42
N THR A 88 1.77 -13.71 -17.62
CA THR A 88 3.17 -13.75 -18.12
C THR A 88 3.85 -12.38 -18.11
N ASP A 89 3.08 -11.30 -18.28
CA ASP A 89 3.59 -9.94 -18.41
C ASP A 89 2.97 -8.94 -17.42
N GLY A 90 2.34 -9.41 -16.34
CA GLY A 90 1.53 -8.58 -15.45
C GLY A 90 2.28 -7.37 -14.89
N TRP A 91 3.40 -7.62 -14.20
CA TRP A 91 4.26 -6.55 -13.68
C TRP A 91 5.12 -5.87 -14.75
N VAL A 92 5.36 -6.54 -15.89
CA VAL A 92 6.08 -5.96 -17.03
C VAL A 92 5.26 -4.85 -17.67
N MET A 93 3.95 -5.06 -17.82
CA MET A 93 3.00 -4.11 -18.42
C MET A 93 2.35 -3.16 -17.40
N PHE A 94 2.77 -3.22 -16.13
CA PHE A 94 2.22 -2.38 -15.07
C PHE A 94 2.47 -0.88 -15.38
N PRO A 95 1.42 -0.04 -15.49
CA PRO A 95 1.55 1.32 -16.00
C PRO A 95 1.90 2.37 -14.94
N PHE A 96 2.05 1.96 -13.67
CA PHE A 96 2.28 2.85 -12.52
C PHE A 96 3.62 2.55 -11.84
N LYS A 97 4.67 2.21 -12.59
CA LYS A 97 5.95 1.76 -12.00
C LYS A 97 6.61 2.87 -11.20
N CYS A 98 6.64 4.08 -11.75
CA CYS A 98 7.29 5.22 -11.12
C CYS A 98 6.46 5.70 -9.93
N TYR A 99 5.13 5.74 -10.07
CA TYR A 99 4.23 6.05 -8.97
C TYR A 99 4.32 5.03 -7.83
N TRP A 100 4.33 3.73 -8.11
CA TRP A 100 4.52 2.67 -7.11
C TRP A 100 5.84 2.86 -6.35
N TRP A 101 6.91 3.19 -7.07
CA TRP A 101 8.23 3.42 -6.46
C TRP A 101 8.21 4.65 -5.55
N LEU A 102 7.67 5.77 -6.00
CA LEU A 102 7.59 7.00 -5.21
C LEU A 102 6.68 6.84 -3.99
N LEU A 103 5.57 6.11 -4.11
CA LEU A 103 4.71 5.83 -2.97
C LEU A 103 5.41 4.93 -1.95
N THR A 104 6.19 3.95 -2.40
CA THR A 104 7.03 3.11 -1.54
C THR A 104 8.07 3.95 -0.82
N GLU A 105 8.80 4.79 -1.54
CA GLU A 105 9.81 5.70 -0.99
C GLU A 105 9.19 6.69 0.00
N ALA A 106 8.01 7.24 -0.32
CA ALA A 106 7.30 8.16 0.55
C ALA A 106 7.01 7.54 1.91
N LEU A 107 6.47 6.32 1.95
CA LEU A 107 6.22 5.62 3.22
C LEU A 107 7.52 5.35 3.99
N MET A 108 8.65 5.17 3.32
CA MET A 108 9.93 4.98 4.00
C MET A 108 10.45 6.27 4.66
N TYR A 109 10.12 7.44 4.12
CA TYR A 109 10.44 8.73 4.77
C TYR A 109 9.59 8.99 6.01
N LEU A 110 8.36 8.48 6.07
CA LEU A 110 7.46 8.71 7.19
C LEU A 110 7.95 8.04 8.47
N PRO A 111 7.69 8.67 9.64
CA PRO A 111 8.07 8.11 10.93
C PRO A 111 7.39 6.75 11.15
N GLN A 112 8.16 5.79 11.66
CA GLN A 112 7.62 4.52 12.13
C GLN A 112 6.75 4.75 13.37
N GLU A 113 5.74 3.90 13.56
CA GLU A 113 5.00 3.85 14.81
C GLU A 113 5.92 3.37 15.95
N LEU A 114 5.67 3.85 17.16
CA LEU A 114 6.46 3.47 18.35
C LEU A 114 6.19 2.03 18.80
N THR A 115 5.03 1.48 18.47
CA THR A 115 4.67 0.11 18.82
C THR A 115 5.18 -0.85 17.75
N GLU A 116 6.01 -1.83 18.13
CA GLU A 116 6.68 -2.78 17.22
C GLU A 116 5.72 -3.52 16.28
N SER A 117 4.53 -3.88 16.77
CA SER A 117 3.49 -4.48 15.94
C SER A 117 2.09 -4.05 16.39
N GLY A 118 1.15 -4.08 15.45
CA GLY A 118 -0.21 -3.58 15.66
C GLY A 118 -1.29 -4.51 15.11
N THR A 119 -2.53 -4.22 15.52
CA THR A 119 -3.72 -4.73 14.85
C THR A 119 -4.28 -3.64 13.95
N LEU A 120 -4.49 -3.98 12.69
CA LEU A 120 -5.05 -3.09 11.68
C LEU A 120 -6.38 -3.65 11.15
N TYR A 121 -7.25 -2.76 10.73
CA TYR A 121 -8.59 -3.08 10.26
C TYR A 121 -8.82 -2.51 8.88
N ARG A 122 -9.42 -3.30 7.99
CA ARG A 122 -9.82 -2.85 6.66
C ARG A 122 -11.23 -3.31 6.33
N GLY A 123 -12.11 -2.37 6.01
CA GLY A 123 -13.43 -2.67 5.45
C GLY A 123 -13.35 -2.96 3.97
N MET A 124 -14.06 -4.00 3.53
CA MET A 124 -14.11 -4.43 2.14
C MET A 124 -15.56 -4.53 1.67
N HIS A 125 -15.93 -3.71 0.70
CA HIS A 125 -17.19 -3.82 -0.03
C HIS A 125 -17.01 -4.88 -1.15
N TYR A 126 -17.92 -5.86 -1.29
CA TYR A 126 -17.89 -6.95 -2.28
C TYR A 126 -16.98 -8.15 -2.03
N MET A 127 -16.63 -8.45 -0.78
CA MET A 127 -15.93 -9.68 -0.44
C MET A 127 -16.78 -10.51 0.50
N SER A 128 -16.96 -11.79 0.18
CA SER A 128 -17.68 -12.73 1.05
C SER A 128 -16.72 -13.38 2.04
N VAL A 129 -17.24 -13.73 3.22
CA VAL A 129 -16.52 -14.52 4.21
C VAL A 129 -16.06 -15.85 3.61
N ALA A 130 -16.95 -16.56 2.90
CA ALA A 130 -16.64 -17.83 2.27
C ALA A 130 -15.46 -17.73 1.29
N GLY A 131 -15.44 -16.69 0.44
CA GLY A 131 -14.33 -16.48 -0.51
C GLY A 131 -13.02 -16.03 0.14
N MET A 132 -13.04 -15.63 1.41
CA MET A 132 -11.83 -15.40 2.20
C MET A 132 -11.36 -16.67 2.90
N LEU A 133 -12.28 -17.38 3.58
CA LEU A 133 -11.98 -18.62 4.28
C LEU A 133 -11.60 -19.78 3.36
N SER A 134 -11.93 -19.71 2.06
CA SER A 134 -11.47 -20.68 1.07
C SER A 134 -9.97 -20.58 0.77
N LYS A 135 -9.27 -19.61 1.37
CA LYS A 135 -7.83 -19.39 1.19
C LYS A 135 -7.12 -19.69 2.50
N THR A 136 -5.94 -20.27 2.41
CA THR A 136 -5.04 -20.45 3.56
C THR A 136 -4.16 -19.22 3.76
N GLU A 137 -3.71 -18.61 2.66
CA GLU A 137 -2.81 -17.46 2.65
C GLU A 137 -3.20 -16.47 1.55
N ILE A 138 -2.90 -15.20 1.78
CA ILE A 138 -3.19 -14.10 0.86
C ILE A 138 -2.01 -13.14 0.84
N MET A 139 -1.47 -12.90 -0.36
CA MET A 139 -0.53 -11.82 -0.59
C MET A 139 -1.26 -10.65 -1.26
N PHE A 140 -1.12 -9.46 -0.68
CA PHE A 140 -1.65 -8.24 -1.27
C PHE A 140 -0.54 -7.54 -2.06
N GLY A 141 -0.45 -7.77 -3.37
CA GLY A 141 0.55 -7.12 -4.24
C GLY A 141 0.37 -5.60 -4.40
N GLN A 142 -0.72 -5.05 -3.88
CA GLN A 142 -1.04 -3.62 -3.89
C GLN A 142 -0.79 -3.00 -2.52
N PHE A 143 -0.69 -1.67 -2.46
CA PHE A 143 -0.79 -0.96 -1.19
C PHE A 143 -2.18 -1.14 -0.57
N MET A 144 -2.24 -1.12 0.76
CA MET A 144 -3.48 -1.34 1.47
C MET A 144 -3.74 -0.25 2.49
N SER A 145 -4.78 0.55 2.23
CA SER A 145 -5.39 1.43 3.24
C SER A 145 -6.02 0.60 4.35
N ALA A 146 -5.68 0.93 5.59
CA ALA A 146 -6.28 0.34 6.78
C ALA A 146 -6.45 1.42 7.87
N SER A 147 -6.99 1.03 9.01
CA SER A 147 -7.04 1.89 10.20
C SER A 147 -6.72 1.07 11.44
N THR A 148 -6.18 1.73 12.47
CA THR A 148 -6.06 1.16 13.81
C THR A 148 -7.41 1.07 14.52
N SER A 149 -8.46 1.70 13.98
CA SER A 149 -9.82 1.69 14.53
C SER A 149 -10.76 0.79 13.73
N TYR A 150 -11.37 -0.18 14.42
CA TYR A 150 -12.45 -1.00 13.88
C TYR A 150 -13.61 -0.15 13.34
N ASP A 151 -14.02 0.87 14.10
CA ASP A 151 -15.14 1.75 13.74
C ASP A 151 -14.90 2.56 12.47
N VAL A 152 -13.65 2.97 12.23
CA VAL A 152 -13.27 3.62 10.99
C VAL A 152 -13.36 2.63 9.84
N ALA A 153 -12.72 1.45 9.96
CA ALA A 153 -12.73 0.43 8.93
C ALA A 153 -14.15 -0.03 8.56
N ARG A 154 -15.05 -0.14 9.55
CA ARG A 154 -16.46 -0.48 9.38
C ARG A 154 -17.21 0.43 8.41
N LYS A 155 -16.87 1.72 8.35
CA LYS A 155 -17.50 2.67 7.42
C LYS A 155 -17.23 2.29 5.95
N PHE A 156 -16.17 1.53 5.67
CA PHE A 156 -15.77 1.10 4.33
C PHE A 156 -16.28 -0.29 3.93
N SER A 157 -16.79 -1.11 4.85
CA SER A 157 -17.35 -2.43 4.51
C SER A 157 -18.77 -2.37 3.94
N TRP A 158 -19.46 -1.23 4.09
CA TRP A 158 -20.87 -1.06 3.68
C TRP A 158 -21.78 -2.16 4.28
N LYS A 159 -23.03 -2.31 3.82
CA LYS A 159 -24.02 -3.22 4.45
C LYS A 159 -23.73 -4.71 4.25
N SER A 160 -23.04 -5.10 3.18
CA SER A 160 -22.84 -6.50 2.79
C SER A 160 -21.38 -6.94 2.71
N GLY A 161 -20.44 -6.09 3.14
CA GLY A 161 -19.02 -6.41 3.14
C GLY A 161 -18.53 -7.05 4.43
N ILE A 162 -17.21 -7.24 4.48
CA ILE A 162 -16.49 -7.82 5.62
C ILE A 162 -15.47 -6.84 6.18
N ILE A 163 -15.01 -7.14 7.39
CA ILE A 163 -13.83 -6.52 7.98
C ILE A 163 -12.69 -7.53 7.95
N LEU A 164 -11.52 -7.09 7.49
CA LEU A 164 -10.27 -7.81 7.69
C LEU A 164 -9.64 -7.27 8.97
N LYS A 165 -9.47 -8.14 9.96
CA LYS A 165 -8.69 -7.84 11.18
C LYS A 165 -7.31 -8.45 11.01
N MET A 166 -6.31 -7.62 10.77
CA MET A 166 -4.92 -8.04 10.54
C MET A 166 -4.14 -7.89 11.85
N ARG A 167 -3.60 -9.00 12.37
CA ARG A 167 -2.80 -9.04 13.60
C ARG A 167 -1.31 -9.19 13.27
N GLY A 168 -0.47 -8.82 14.25
CA GLY A 168 0.97 -8.99 14.16
C GLY A 168 1.64 -8.11 13.10
N VAL A 169 0.97 -7.06 12.60
CA VAL A 169 1.52 -6.24 11.51
C VAL A 169 2.64 -5.38 12.05
N PRO A 170 3.90 -5.54 11.61
CA PRO A 170 5.03 -4.81 12.18
C PRO A 170 5.02 -3.35 11.75
N CYS A 171 5.52 -2.45 12.61
CA CYS A 171 5.62 -1.01 12.30
C CYS A 171 6.60 -0.71 11.15
N SER A 172 7.43 -1.68 10.74
CA SER A 172 8.26 -1.61 9.53
C SER A 172 7.43 -1.48 8.25
N VAL A 173 6.27 -2.13 8.16
CA VAL A 173 5.50 -2.28 6.89
C VAL A 173 4.26 -1.41 6.77
N TYR A 174 3.99 -0.50 7.71
CA TYR A 174 2.91 0.48 7.55
C TYR A 174 3.25 1.84 8.14
N ARG A 175 2.54 2.88 7.69
CA ARG A 175 2.70 4.25 8.19
C ARG A 175 1.37 4.98 8.27
N ARG A 176 1.23 5.90 9.23
CA ARG A 176 0.14 6.88 9.22
C ARG A 176 0.33 7.89 8.10
N VAL A 177 -0.74 8.10 7.36
CA VAL A 177 -0.76 9.04 6.22
C VAL A 177 -1.86 10.08 6.36
N SER A 178 -2.57 10.10 7.49
CA SER A 178 -3.70 11.00 7.75
C SER A 178 -3.35 12.49 7.65
N GLN A 179 -2.09 12.86 7.90
CA GLN A 179 -1.60 14.24 7.77
C GLN A 179 -1.51 14.74 6.32
N TYR A 180 -1.59 13.83 5.34
CA TYR A 180 -1.62 14.17 3.91
C TYR A 180 -3.03 14.04 3.31
N ALA A 181 -3.99 13.53 4.08
CA ALA A 181 -5.37 13.44 3.64
C ALA A 181 -6.11 14.76 3.88
N ALA A 182 -7.00 15.14 2.96
CA ALA A 182 -7.91 16.28 3.17
C ALA A 182 -8.93 16.03 4.30
N LYS A 183 -9.15 14.77 4.68
CA LYS A 183 -10.06 14.36 5.77
C LYS A 183 -9.32 13.45 6.75
N ALA A 184 -9.47 13.72 8.04
CA ALA A 184 -8.87 12.91 9.10
C ALA A 184 -9.59 11.57 9.26
N HIS A 185 -9.14 10.55 8.52
CA HIS A 185 -9.66 9.19 8.63
C HIS A 185 -8.79 8.25 9.48
N ASN A 186 -7.76 8.75 10.19
CA ASN A 186 -6.79 7.89 10.89
C ASN A 186 -6.31 6.74 9.99
N GLU A 187 -6.06 7.06 8.72
CA GLU A 187 -5.66 6.11 7.71
C GLU A 187 -4.19 5.76 7.89
N VAL A 188 -3.93 4.46 7.84
CA VAL A 188 -2.59 3.93 7.68
C VAL A 188 -2.48 3.27 6.32
N LEU A 189 -1.31 3.37 5.71
CA LEU A 189 -1.00 2.67 4.48
C LEU A 189 -0.02 1.55 4.78
N ILE A 190 -0.41 0.33 4.43
CA ILE A 190 0.43 -0.87 4.50
C ILE A 190 1.16 -1.03 3.16
N MET A 191 2.45 -1.36 3.24
CA MET A 191 3.32 -1.66 2.10
C MET A 191 2.73 -2.78 1.21
N PRO A 192 3.00 -2.77 -0.10
CA PRO A 192 2.59 -3.83 -0.99
C PRO A 192 3.37 -5.12 -0.71
N PHE A 193 2.88 -6.23 -1.26
CA PHE A 193 3.47 -7.56 -1.13
C PHE A 193 3.56 -8.08 0.31
N CYS A 194 2.67 -7.60 1.19
CA CYS A 194 2.47 -8.19 2.51
C CYS A 194 1.63 -9.47 2.37
N GLU A 195 2.11 -10.53 3.02
CA GLU A 195 1.49 -11.84 3.08
C GLU A 195 0.85 -12.06 4.45
N PHE A 196 -0.35 -12.62 4.43
CA PHE A 196 -1.14 -12.94 5.61
C PHE A 196 -1.67 -14.36 5.53
N GLN A 197 -1.61 -15.07 6.66
CA GLN A 197 -2.36 -16.30 6.86
C GLN A 197 -3.80 -15.97 7.19
N VAL A 198 -4.75 -16.66 6.55
CA VAL A 198 -6.17 -16.55 6.85
C VAL A 198 -6.47 -17.49 8.00
N GLU A 199 -6.91 -16.91 9.11
CA GLU A 199 -7.37 -17.71 10.24
C GLU A 199 -8.78 -18.21 9.93
N GLY A 200 -9.04 -19.50 10.17
CA GLY A 200 -10.35 -20.13 9.97
C GLY A 200 -11.47 -19.60 10.89
N GLN A 201 -11.20 -18.52 11.64
CA GLN A 201 -12.09 -17.92 12.62
C GLN A 201 -12.80 -16.71 12.02
N VAL A 202 -14.11 -16.62 12.25
CA VAL A 202 -14.94 -15.47 11.89
C VAL A 202 -15.64 -14.95 13.13
N TYR A 203 -15.47 -13.67 13.41
CA TYR A 203 -16.25 -13.02 14.46
C TYR A 203 -17.53 -12.47 13.83
N LEU A 204 -18.67 -12.97 14.29
CA LEU A 204 -19.98 -12.47 13.96
C LEU A 204 -20.31 -11.29 14.88
N THR A 205 -19.64 -10.16 14.63
CA THR A 205 -19.98 -8.86 15.21
C THR A 205 -21.09 -8.19 14.38
N ASP A 206 -21.25 -6.88 14.49
CA ASP A 206 -22.14 -6.09 13.61
C ASP A 206 -21.76 -6.20 12.12
N ARG A 207 -20.49 -6.52 11.82
CA ARG A 207 -20.00 -6.98 10.52
C ARG A 207 -19.26 -8.31 10.67
N PRO A 208 -19.34 -9.22 9.68
CA PRO A 208 -18.47 -10.39 9.67
C PRO A 208 -17.00 -9.95 9.59
N THR A 209 -16.20 -10.41 10.55
CA THR A 209 -14.78 -10.10 10.63
C THR A 209 -13.95 -11.35 10.40
N VAL A 210 -13.13 -11.34 9.36
CA VAL A 210 -12.16 -12.40 9.06
C VAL A 210 -10.82 -12.02 9.69
N LEU A 211 -10.23 -12.95 10.42
CA LEU A 211 -8.95 -12.75 11.06
C LEU A 211 -7.81 -13.13 10.10
N LEU A 212 -6.80 -12.26 10.03
CA LEU A 212 -5.59 -12.45 9.24
C LEU A 212 -4.38 -12.30 10.17
N GLU A 213 -3.44 -13.23 10.12
CA GLU A 213 -2.16 -13.13 10.84
C GLU A 213 -1.05 -12.74 9.86
N TYR A 214 -0.26 -11.72 10.18
CA TYR A 214 0.87 -11.30 9.36
C TYR A 214 1.93 -12.41 9.29
N LYS A 215 2.48 -12.64 8.09
CA LYS A 215 3.54 -13.64 7.88
C LYS A 215 4.87 -12.95 7.53
N ARG A 216 4.86 -12.14 6.48
CA ARG A 216 6.05 -11.44 5.95
C ARG A 216 5.66 -10.39 4.92
N CYS A 217 6.64 -9.61 4.47
CA CYS A 217 6.53 -8.71 3.33
C CYS A 217 7.76 -8.85 2.44
N LEU A 218 7.58 -8.99 1.12
CA LEU A 218 8.70 -9.14 0.20
C LEU A 218 9.65 -7.93 0.18
N LEU A 219 9.18 -6.75 0.60
CA LEU A 219 10.00 -5.55 0.71
C LEU A 219 10.92 -5.55 1.94
N GLU A 220 10.58 -6.28 3.00
CA GLU A 220 11.43 -6.39 4.19
C GLU A 220 12.72 -7.15 3.89
N GLU A 221 12.66 -8.13 2.99
CA GLU A 221 13.83 -8.89 2.53
C GLU A 221 14.89 -8.00 1.86
N ARG A 222 14.49 -6.81 1.40
CA ARG A 222 15.37 -5.78 0.80
C ARG A 222 15.58 -4.56 1.69
N ALA A 223 15.19 -4.62 2.97
CA ALA A 223 15.29 -3.48 3.88
C ALA A 223 16.71 -2.93 4.00
N SER A 224 17.75 -3.76 3.89
CA SER A 224 19.16 -3.33 3.87
C SER A 224 19.51 -2.51 2.62
N GLU A 225 19.14 -2.97 1.43
CA GLU A 225 19.35 -2.26 0.16
C GLU A 225 18.63 -0.91 0.16
N ILE A 226 17.39 -0.91 0.64
CA ILE A 226 16.55 0.27 0.79
C ILE A 226 17.22 1.29 1.74
N ARG A 227 17.67 0.86 2.92
CA ARG A 227 18.36 1.73 3.89
C ARG A 227 19.66 2.32 3.33
N ASN A 228 20.45 1.52 2.62
CA ASN A 228 21.71 1.98 2.04
C ASN A 228 21.47 3.06 0.97
N ARG A 229 20.36 2.99 0.22
CA ARG A 229 20.00 4.06 -0.72
C ARG A 229 19.55 5.34 0.00
N LEU A 230 18.75 5.22 1.06
CA LEU A 230 18.22 6.39 1.79
C LEU A 230 19.27 7.10 2.66
N SER A 231 20.27 6.38 3.18
CA SER A 231 21.35 6.96 3.99
C SER A 231 22.26 7.93 3.22
N HIS A 232 22.24 7.90 1.89
CA HIS A 232 22.91 8.92 1.05
C HIS A 232 22.12 10.24 0.95
N GLY A 233 20.91 10.31 1.50
CA GLY A 233 20.10 11.52 1.59
C GLY A 233 19.56 11.74 3.00
N ARG A 234 20.35 12.35 3.90
CA ARG A 234 20.00 12.98 5.21
C ARG A 234 18.92 12.36 6.15
N PHE A 235 18.37 11.18 5.91
CA PHE A 235 17.23 10.63 6.66
C PHE A 235 17.43 9.14 6.94
N SER A 236 18.47 8.83 7.71
CA SER A 236 18.94 7.48 8.04
C SER A 236 18.28 6.86 9.29
N GLN A 237 17.07 7.26 9.69
CA GLN A 237 16.50 6.79 10.98
C GLN A 237 15.18 6.01 10.92
N CYS A 238 14.54 5.84 9.75
CA CYS A 238 13.14 5.38 9.69
C CYS A 238 12.92 3.88 9.41
N PHE A 239 13.95 3.03 9.53
CA PHE A 239 13.81 1.59 9.33
C PHE A 239 14.63 0.81 10.37
N LYS A 240 14.11 0.74 11.60
CA LYS A 240 14.53 -0.29 12.55
C LYS A 240 13.57 -1.49 12.39
N PRO A 241 14.09 -2.70 12.12
CA PRO A 241 13.29 -3.92 12.19
C PRO A 241 12.83 -4.17 13.64
#